data_AF-A0A413YQB5-F1
#
_entry.id   AF-A0A413YQB5-F1
#
_cell.length_a   1.000
_cell.length_b   1.000
_cell.length_c   1.000
_cell.angle_alpha   90.00
_cell.angle_beta   90.00
_cell.angle_gamma   90.00
#
_symmetry.space_group_name_H-M   'P 1'
#
loop_
_entity.id
_entity.type
_entity.pdbx_description
1 polymer ?
#
loop_
_entity_poly.entity_id
_entity_poly.type
_entity_poly.pdbx_seq_one_letter_code
_entity_poly.pdbx_strand_id
1 'polypeptide(L)'
;NAIEACEKLEQEQRYINLTLKKKNHFLLIEVENSFDGKVIWEDGGIVPMTTKQSDLPDILMEHGIGLKNVKNVADHYLGDMDIKIKNDVFKVTVMLQQKEIK
;
A
#
# COMPACT_ATOMS: atom_id res chain seq x y z
N ASN A 1 -6.51 4.14 -0.32
CA ASN A 1 -6.31 2.67 -0.42
C ASN A 1 -7.03 1.94 0.70
N ALA A 2 -6.52 1.93 1.94
CA ALA A 2 -7.11 1.14 3.03
C ALA A 2 -8.57 1.52 3.35
N ILE A 3 -8.88 2.81 3.45
CA ILE A 3 -10.24 3.31 3.70
C ILE A 3 -11.20 2.91 2.58
N GLU A 4 -10.86 3.20 1.33
CA GLU A 4 -11.67 2.86 0.14
C GLU A 4 -11.91 1.35 0.00
N ALA A 5 -10.95 0.51 0.42
CA ALA A 5 -11.11 -0.93 0.42
C ALA A 5 -12.11 -1.39 1.49
N CYS A 6 -12.01 -0.82 2.71
CA CYS A 6 -12.95 -1.10 3.79
C CYS A 6 -14.36 -0.60 3.50
N GLU A 7 -14.54 0.52 2.79
CA GLU A 7 -15.87 1.07 2.46
C GLU A 7 -16.76 0.11 1.66
N LYS A 8 -16.15 -0.84 0.93
CA LYS A 8 -16.86 -1.86 0.15
C LYS A 8 -17.36 -3.05 0.98
N LEU A 9 -16.95 -3.15 2.25
CA LEU A 9 -17.29 -4.26 3.15
C LEU A 9 -18.42 -3.89 4.11
N GLU A 10 -19.04 -4.89 4.73
CA GLU A 10 -19.95 -4.66 5.86
C GLU A 10 -19.21 -4.09 7.07
N GLN A 11 -19.87 -3.25 7.87
CA GLN A 11 -19.22 -2.48 8.93
C GLN A 11 -18.42 -3.35 9.93
N GLU A 12 -18.92 -4.54 10.24
CA GLU A 12 -18.31 -5.49 11.18
C GLU A 12 -16.99 -6.10 10.66
N GLN A 13 -16.79 -6.09 9.34
CA GLN A 13 -15.61 -6.65 8.69
C GLN A 13 -14.51 -5.60 8.48
N ARG A 14 -14.82 -4.31 8.68
CA ARG A 14 -13.90 -3.19 8.38
C ARG A 14 -12.86 -3.04 9.48
N TYR A 15 -11.59 -3.12 9.11
CA TYR A 15 -10.51 -2.74 10.00
C TYR A 15 -9.33 -2.14 9.25
N ILE A 16 -8.59 -1.26 9.91
CA ILE A 16 -7.30 -0.74 9.45
C ILE A 16 -6.36 -0.75 10.64
N ASN A 17 -5.26 -1.48 10.51
CA ASN A 17 -4.19 -1.55 11.48
C ASN A 17 -2.97 -0.80 10.95
N LEU A 18 -2.53 0.21 11.70
CA LEU A 18 -1.27 0.91 11.46
C LEU A 18 -0.28 0.53 12.56
N THR A 19 0.86 -0.01 12.18
CA THR A 19 1.93 -0.39 13.11
C THR A 19 3.24 0.25 12.70
N LEU A 20 3.92 0.90 13.64
CA LEU A 20 5.26 1.43 13.45
C LEU A 20 6.24 0.65 14.33
N LYS A 21 7.32 0.15 13.73
CA LYS A 21 8.38 -0.59 14.42
C LYS A 21 9.72 0.04 14.10
N LYS A 22 10.44 0.47 15.14
CA LYS A 22 11.84 0.87 15.00
C LYS A 22 12.73 -0.31 15.34
N LYS A 23 13.65 -0.66 14.45
CA LYS A 23 14.70 -1.67 14.69
C LYS A 23 16.03 -1.12 14.22
N ASN A 24 16.94 -0.86 15.15
CA ASN A 24 18.23 -0.21 14.89
C ASN A 24 18.01 1.12 14.14
N HIS A 25 18.61 1.28 12.95
CA HIS A 25 18.49 2.43 12.07
C HIS A 25 17.36 2.31 11.04
N PHE A 26 16.43 1.36 11.22
CA PHE A 26 15.30 1.17 10.32
C PHE A 26 13.98 1.48 11.01
N LEU A 27 13.11 2.16 10.28
CA LEU A 27 11.70 2.34 10.61
C LEU A 27 10.88 1.48 9.66
N LEU A 28 10.09 0.56 10.21
CA LEU A 28 9.09 -0.19 9.47
C LEU A 28 7.72 0.42 9.75
N ILE A 29 7.02 0.75 8.67
CA ILE A 29 5.65 1.23 8.67
C ILE A 29 4.80 0.13 8.04
N GLU A 30 3.95 -0.51 8.82
CA GLU A 30 3.06 -1.57 8.38
C GLU A 30 1.62 -1.04 8.38
N VAL A 31 0.96 -1.11 7.24
CA VAL A 31 -0.48 -0.82 7.10
C VAL A 31 -1.16 -2.10 6.65
N GLU A 32 -2.15 -2.55 7.41
CA GLU A 32 -2.96 -3.71 7.11
C GLU A 32 -4.44 -3.33 7.12
N ASN A 33 -5.22 -3.79 6.15
CA ASN A 33 -6.66 -3.55 6.12
C ASN A 33 -7.42 -4.76 5.56
N SER A 34 -8.68 -4.90 5.97
CA SER A 34 -9.60 -5.81 5.30
C SER A 34 -10.04 -5.25 3.95
N PHE A 35 -10.31 -6.15 2.99
CA PHE A 35 -10.86 -5.82 1.68
C PHE A 35 -11.69 -6.99 1.12
N ASP A 36 -12.35 -6.78 -0.02
CA ASP A 36 -13.29 -7.73 -0.64
C ASP A 36 -12.63 -8.95 -1.34
N GLY A 37 -11.33 -9.17 -1.14
CA GLY A 37 -10.57 -10.28 -1.73
C GLY A 37 -10.26 -10.12 -3.22
N LYS A 38 -10.76 -9.08 -3.89
CA LYS A 38 -10.57 -8.86 -5.33
C LYS A 38 -9.35 -7.99 -5.60
N VAL A 39 -8.25 -8.61 -5.99
CA VAL A 39 -7.05 -7.91 -6.49
C VAL A 39 -6.72 -8.41 -7.89
N ILE A 40 -6.53 -7.46 -8.82
CA ILE A 40 -6.03 -7.75 -10.16
C ILE A 40 -4.56 -7.35 -10.17
N TRP A 41 -3.68 -8.23 -10.64
CA TRP A 41 -2.27 -7.95 -10.84
C TRP A 41 -2.00 -7.61 -12.31
N GLU A 42 -1.03 -6.73 -12.56
CA GLU A 42 -0.51 -6.52 -13.92
C GLU A 42 0.45 -7.67 -14.23
N ASP A 43 0.48 -8.15 -15.47
CA ASP A 43 1.33 -9.28 -15.84
C ASP A 43 2.81 -8.89 -15.67
N GLY A 44 3.51 -9.51 -14.71
CA GLY A 44 4.87 -9.13 -14.31
C GLY A 44 4.99 -7.87 -13.43
N GLY A 45 3.88 -7.30 -12.94
CA GLY A 45 3.86 -6.08 -12.12
C GLY A 45 4.26 -6.31 -10.65
N ILE A 46 5.04 -5.39 -10.09
CA ILE A 46 5.48 -5.40 -8.67
C ILE A 46 4.37 -4.92 -7.72
N VAL A 47 3.38 -4.20 -8.23
CA VAL A 47 2.24 -3.66 -7.47
C VAL A 47 0.93 -4.09 -8.14
N PRO A 48 -0.16 -4.30 -7.36
CA PRO A 48 -1.44 -4.67 -7.93
C PRO A 48 -2.02 -3.55 -8.81
N MET A 49 -2.71 -3.94 -9.89
CA MET A 49 -3.45 -3.00 -10.73
C MET A 49 -4.55 -2.33 -9.93
N THR A 50 -4.76 -1.07 -10.23
CA THR A 50 -5.64 -0.23 -9.43
C THR A 50 -6.99 -0.21 -10.10
N THR A 51 -8.03 -0.64 -9.39
CA THR A 51 -9.41 -0.54 -9.87
C THR A 51 -10.05 0.82 -9.55
N LYS A 52 -9.24 1.85 -9.23
CA LYS A 52 -9.72 3.22 -9.05
C LYS A 52 -10.15 3.75 -10.42
N GLN A 53 -11.41 3.53 -10.78
CA GLN A 53 -12.03 4.26 -11.88
C GLN A 53 -12.41 5.64 -11.35
N SER A 54 -11.76 6.67 -11.89
CA SER A 54 -12.30 8.02 -11.90
C SER A 54 -13.20 8.17 -13.12
N ASP A 55 -14.36 8.80 -12.98
CA ASP A 55 -15.23 9.22 -14.10
C ASP A 55 -14.60 10.33 -14.99
N LEU A 56 -13.28 10.52 -14.88
CA LEU A 56 -12.49 11.54 -15.55
C LEU A 56 -11.80 10.96 -16.79
N PRO A 57 -11.67 11.74 -17.88
CA PRO A 57 -11.07 11.30 -19.14
C PRO A 57 -9.63 10.79 -18.93
N ASP A 58 -9.19 9.84 -19.76
CA ASP A 58 -7.91 9.10 -19.68
C ASP A 58 -6.66 9.96 -19.39
N ILE A 59 -6.68 11.23 -19.82
CA ILE A 59 -5.64 12.25 -19.57
C ILE A 59 -5.53 12.75 -18.12
N LEU A 60 -6.57 12.55 -17.31
CA LEU A 60 -6.67 12.95 -15.89
C LEU A 60 -6.83 11.73 -14.97
N MET A 61 -6.64 10.51 -15.49
CA MET A 61 -6.60 9.31 -14.69
C MET A 61 -5.55 9.47 -13.60
N GLU A 62 -6.00 9.62 -12.35
CA GLU A 62 -5.21 9.20 -11.21
C GLU A 62 -5.15 7.67 -11.25
N HIS A 63 -4.38 7.13 -12.20
CA HIS A 63 -3.85 5.78 -12.13
C HIS A 63 -3.45 5.56 -10.67
N GLY A 64 -3.69 4.39 -10.08
CA GLY A 64 -3.29 4.15 -8.70
C GLY A 64 -1.78 3.94 -8.53
N ILE A 65 -1.05 4.91 -9.07
CA ILE A 65 0.26 5.45 -8.79
C ILE A 65 0.56 5.51 -7.29
N GLY A 66 -0.43 5.53 -6.39
CA GLY A 66 -0.21 5.59 -4.94
C GLY A 66 0.84 4.59 -4.44
N LEU A 67 0.69 3.29 -4.74
CA LEU A 67 1.65 2.28 -4.28
C LEU A 67 2.99 2.35 -5.03
N LYS A 68 2.97 2.70 -6.33
CA LYS A 68 4.19 2.93 -7.13
C LYS A 68 4.99 4.12 -6.60
N ASN A 69 4.34 5.19 -6.18
CA ASN A 69 4.95 6.35 -5.55
C ASN A 69 5.52 6.01 -4.19
N VAL A 70 4.78 5.26 -3.35
CA VAL A 70 5.31 4.80 -2.06
C VAL A 70 6.57 3.95 -2.27
N LYS A 71 6.56 3.03 -3.25
CA LYS A 71 7.75 2.24 -3.62
C LYS A 71 8.91 3.12 -4.07
N ASN A 72 8.67 4.06 -5.00
CA ASN A 72 9.70 4.99 -5.48
C ASN A 72 10.31 5.85 -4.35
N VAL A 73 9.46 6.33 -3.44
CA VAL A 73 9.92 7.12 -2.28
C VAL A 73 10.71 6.24 -1.32
N ALA A 74 10.25 5.03 -1.01
CA ALA A 74 11.00 4.09 -0.18
C ALA A 74 12.38 3.81 -0.78
N ASP A 75 12.44 3.51 -2.08
CA ASP A 75 13.69 3.25 -2.81
C ASP A 75 14.64 4.46 -2.80
N HIS A 76 14.09 5.68 -2.94
CA HIS A 76 14.87 6.92 -2.86
C HIS A 76 15.57 7.10 -1.50
N TYR A 77 14.95 6.63 -0.41
CA TYR A 77 15.49 6.68 0.94
C TYR A 77 16.24 5.40 1.35
N LEU A 78 16.77 4.62 0.38
CA LEU A 78 17.45 3.33 0.60
C LEU A 78 16.61 2.36 1.44
N GLY A 79 15.29 2.52 1.35
CA GLY A 79 14.29 1.68 1.95
C GLY A 79 13.83 0.59 0.99
N ASP A 80 12.76 -0.09 1.38
CA ASP A 80 12.07 -1.05 0.53
C ASP A 80 10.57 -1.05 0.87
N MET A 81 9.76 -1.62 -0.02
CA MET A 81 8.34 -1.81 0.19
C MET A 81 7.92 -3.21 -0.25
N ASP A 82 7.19 -3.87 0.63
CA ASP A 82 6.63 -5.21 0.44
C ASP A 82 5.10 -5.15 0.50
N ILE A 83 4.43 -5.89 -0.40
CA ILE A 83 2.98 -6.03 -0.42
C ILE A 83 2.65 -7.51 -0.23
N LYS A 84 1.81 -7.79 0.76
CA LYS A 84 1.28 -9.12 1.03
C LYS A 84 -0.22 -9.11 0.99
N ILE A 85 -0.79 -10.09 0.30
CA ILE A 85 -2.22 -10.29 0.21
C ILE A 85 -2.50 -11.71 0.67
N LYS A 86 -3.36 -11.86 1.67
CA LYS A 86 -3.76 -13.17 2.16
C LYS A 86 -5.25 -13.13 2.46
N ASN A 87 -6.02 -13.94 1.73
CA ASN A 87 -7.48 -13.98 1.84
C ASN A 87 -8.09 -12.59 1.61
N ASP A 88 -8.75 -12.07 2.63
CA ASP A 88 -9.44 -10.78 2.74
C ASP A 88 -8.56 -9.69 3.39
N VAL A 89 -7.25 -9.94 3.54
CA VAL A 89 -6.31 -9.01 4.17
C VAL A 89 -5.29 -8.50 3.16
N PHE A 90 -5.20 -7.17 3.07
CA PHE A 90 -4.19 -6.46 2.31
C PHE A 90 -3.19 -5.81 3.26
N LYS A 91 -1.89 -6.12 3.10
CA LYS A 91 -0.83 -5.60 3.95
C LYS A 91 0.28 -4.95 3.11
N VAL A 92 0.64 -3.73 3.47
CA VAL A 92 1.81 -3.01 2.94
C VAL A 92 2.81 -2.79 4.06
N THR A 93 4.06 -3.12 3.80
CA THR A 93 5.17 -2.85 4.72
C THR A 93 6.17 -1.95 4.00
N VAL A 94 6.44 -0.78 4.55
CA VAL A 94 7.47 0.15 4.07
C VAL A 94 8.59 0.19 5.07
N MET A 95 9.80 -0.10 4.63
CA MET A 95 11.02 0.04 5.42
C MET A 95 11.74 1.31 4.98
N LEU A 96 12.13 2.16 5.93
CA LEU A 96 12.92 3.36 5.69
C LEU A 96 14.18 3.31 6.53
N GLN A 97 15.31 3.70 5.93
CA GLN A 97 16.56 3.86 6.65
C GLN A 97 16.65 5.26 7.27
N GLN A 98 16.84 5.32 8.58
CA GLN A 98 17.13 6.57 9.28
C GLN A 98 18.57 6.97 8.95
N LYS A 99 18.76 8.13 8.30
CA LYS A 99 20.10 8.71 8.16
C LYS A 99 20.63 9.05 9.55
N GLU A 100 21.84 8.60 9.86
CA GLU A 100 22.59 9.10 11.01
C GLU A 100 22.79 10.61 10.79
N ILE A 101 22.20 11.43 11.67
CA ILE A 101 22.57 12.83 11.78
C ILE A 101 23.90 12.82 12.52
N LYS A 102 24.99 13.03 11.78
CA LYS A 102 26.32 13.28 12.37
C LYS A 102 26.36 14.63 13.06
#